data_AF-A0A8T3LW12-F1
#
_entry.id   AF-A0A8T3LW12-F1
#
_cell.length_a   1.000
_cell.length_b   1.000
_cell.length_c   1.000
_cell.angle_alpha   90.00
_cell.angle_beta   90.00
_cell.angle_gamma   90.00
#
_symmetry.space_group_name_H-M   'P 1'
#
loop_
_entity.id
_entity.type
_entity.pdbx_description
1 polymer ?
#
loop_
_entity_poly.entity_id
_entity_poly.type
_entity_poly.pdbx_seq_one_letter_code
_entity_poly.pdbx_strand_id
1 'polypeptide(L)'
;MQLIDGQPVFSATDLVGYLACEHLTALERAALAGLVKRPVRADPELDVIRERGFQHEARYLADLTADGRAVVEIARKDDEERGERIRRQADETIAAMTSGADVIFQATFFDGRWLGYADFLLRVESAERPSVWGPYHYEVADTKLARHVKAGAVLQICSYVEQLTRIQGVQPEQMRVVLGGSAREEAVLRVDDYMAYYRAAKRRFTETVLGTDAVPPPAPAYPPAVTYPEPVDHCDVCRWAELCVKRRRDDDHLSLVAGISGRQRKALIGREIDTVVQLAAAPIPFDPPLDGASATSMERVHEQARIQVEGRGLPKPIYELFLPAEGEPIEPERGLAILPEPDDGDLFLDLEGDPYALDDGVDYLFGVLDVRDEFTAIWSFDPDTPADVTAAGEKAGFERLMDLLIDRLERYPNMHVYHYAPYEPSALKRLMGRHATREDEVDRLLRGGVMIDLYRAV
;
A
#
# COMPACT_ATOMS: atom_id res chain seq x y z
N MET A 1 -2.52 -3.08 18.97
CA MET A 1 -2.79 -3.85 20.21
C MET A 1 -3.07 -2.88 21.34
N GLN A 2 -3.88 -3.25 22.31
CA GLN A 2 -4.23 -2.38 23.42
C GLN A 2 -4.57 -3.15 24.69
N LEU A 3 -4.60 -2.46 25.83
CA LEU A 3 -5.12 -3.00 27.08
C LEU A 3 -6.54 -2.50 27.29
N ILE A 4 -7.45 -3.42 27.62
CA ILE A 4 -8.79 -3.12 28.14
C ILE A 4 -8.91 -3.90 29.44
N ASP A 5 -9.18 -3.21 30.54
CA ASP A 5 -9.29 -3.80 31.89
C ASP A 5 -8.06 -4.66 32.26
N GLY A 6 -6.88 -4.19 31.89
CA GLY A 6 -5.59 -4.88 32.13
C GLY A 6 -5.34 -6.09 31.22
N GLN A 7 -6.26 -6.43 30.31
CA GLN A 7 -6.11 -7.55 29.38
C GLN A 7 -5.74 -7.07 27.98
N PRO A 8 -4.83 -7.78 27.28
CA PRO A 8 -4.53 -7.45 25.90
C PRO A 8 -5.73 -7.75 25.00
N VAL A 9 -6.08 -6.78 24.15
CA VAL A 9 -7.13 -6.90 23.14
C VAL A 9 -6.52 -6.63 21.76
N PHE A 10 -6.94 -7.44 20.80
CA PHE A 10 -6.45 -7.47 19.43
C PHE A 10 -7.52 -7.05 18.43
N SER A 11 -7.11 -6.56 17.27
CA SER A 11 -7.99 -6.32 16.13
C SER A 11 -7.48 -7.00 14.87
N ALA A 12 -8.31 -6.99 13.82
CA ALA A 12 -7.89 -7.38 12.48
C ALA A 12 -6.63 -6.63 12.01
N THR A 13 -6.51 -5.34 12.33
CA THR A 13 -5.34 -4.52 12.01
C THR A 13 -4.07 -5.07 12.66
N ASP A 14 -4.15 -5.60 13.88
CA ASP A 14 -3.00 -6.22 14.55
C ASP A 14 -2.56 -7.50 13.85
N LEU A 15 -3.52 -8.32 13.40
CA LEU A 15 -3.23 -9.54 12.64
C LEU A 15 -2.62 -9.22 11.26
N VAL A 16 -3.19 -8.26 10.53
CA VAL A 16 -2.66 -7.81 9.24
C VAL A 16 -1.26 -7.22 9.42
N GLY A 17 -1.06 -6.41 10.47
CA GLY A 17 0.25 -5.85 10.82
C GLY A 17 1.28 -6.92 11.15
N TYR A 18 0.90 -8.00 11.84
CA TYR A 18 1.77 -9.14 12.10
C TYR A 18 2.21 -9.87 10.83
N LEU A 19 1.26 -10.15 9.92
CA LEU A 19 1.57 -10.81 8.66
C LEU A 19 2.44 -9.94 7.75
N ALA A 20 2.29 -8.62 7.84
CA ALA A 20 3.10 -7.68 7.11
C ALA A 20 4.50 -7.50 7.71
N CYS A 21 4.62 -7.51 9.05
CA CYS A 21 5.88 -7.29 9.74
C CYS A 21 5.84 -7.84 11.19
N GLU A 22 6.60 -8.91 11.46
CA GLU A 22 6.73 -9.42 12.83
C GLU A 22 7.47 -8.43 13.76
N HIS A 23 8.35 -7.58 13.21
CA HIS A 23 9.02 -6.52 13.97
C HIS A 23 8.03 -5.47 14.49
N LEU A 24 7.01 -5.11 13.69
CA LEU A 24 5.91 -4.25 14.13
C LEU A 24 5.19 -4.84 15.35
N THR A 25 4.90 -6.14 15.30
CA THR A 25 4.26 -6.85 16.42
C THR A 25 5.12 -6.80 17.68
N ALA A 26 6.44 -6.98 17.55
CA ALA A 26 7.36 -6.88 18.68
C ALA A 26 7.41 -5.46 19.28
N LEU A 27 7.43 -4.42 18.44
CA LEU A 27 7.38 -3.01 18.88
C LEU A 27 6.05 -2.68 19.57
N GLU A 28 4.92 -3.16 19.03
CA GLU A 28 3.61 -2.98 19.66
C GLU A 28 3.51 -3.67 21.02
N ARG A 29 4.12 -4.85 21.19
CA ARG A 29 4.23 -5.53 22.50
C ARG A 29 5.12 -4.75 23.47
N ALA A 30 6.25 -4.22 23.01
CA ALA A 30 7.11 -3.37 23.82
C ALA A 30 6.39 -2.08 24.26
N ALA A 31 5.60 -1.48 23.38
CA ALA A 31 4.80 -0.31 23.67
C ALA A 31 3.67 -0.61 24.67
N LEU A 32 3.02 -1.76 24.52
CA LEU A 32 1.99 -2.23 25.46
C LEU A 32 2.55 -2.47 26.87
N ALA A 33 3.81 -2.90 26.96
CA ALA A 33 4.55 -3.08 28.21
C ALA A 33 5.16 -1.76 28.77
N GLY A 34 4.95 -0.63 28.09
CA GLY A 34 5.48 0.67 28.52
C GLY A 34 6.98 0.88 28.32
N LEU A 35 7.66 -0.01 27.56
CA LEU A 35 9.10 0.07 27.29
C LEU A 35 9.45 1.12 26.23
N VAL A 36 8.48 1.47 25.38
CA VAL A 36 8.61 2.49 24.34
C VAL A 36 7.27 3.17 24.13
N LYS A 37 7.27 4.46 23.78
CA LYS A 37 6.04 5.18 23.42
C LYS A 37 5.71 4.96 21.95
N ARG A 38 4.43 4.76 21.63
CA ARG A 38 3.96 4.74 20.24
C ARG A 38 4.25 6.11 19.60
N PRO A 39 4.96 6.16 18.45
CA PRO A 39 5.14 7.39 17.72
C PRO A 39 3.79 7.92 17.23
N VAL A 40 3.66 9.24 17.19
CA VAL A 40 2.60 9.92 16.46
C VAL A 40 3.13 10.17 15.06
N ARG A 41 2.48 9.60 14.05
CA ARG A 41 2.76 9.91 12.65
C ARG A 41 1.77 10.98 12.22
N ALA A 42 2.25 12.21 12.08
CA ALA A 42 1.49 13.28 11.44
C ALA A 42 1.69 13.12 9.94
N ASP A 43 0.66 12.64 9.27
CA ASP A 43 0.69 12.38 7.83
C ASP A 43 -0.60 12.93 7.22
N PRO A 44 -0.54 14.14 6.63
CA PRO A 44 -1.71 14.77 6.02
C PRO A 44 -2.39 13.90 4.96
N GLU A 45 -1.63 13.05 4.27
CA GLU A 45 -2.18 12.14 3.26
C GLU A 45 -3.04 11.06 3.92
N LEU A 46 -2.59 10.48 5.05
CA LEU A 46 -3.40 9.53 5.83
C LEU A 46 -4.67 10.17 6.39
N ASP A 47 -4.63 11.46 6.74
CA ASP A 47 -5.81 12.20 7.19
C ASP A 47 -6.84 12.36 6.06
N VAL A 48 -6.41 12.70 4.84
CA VAL A 48 -7.27 12.77 3.65
C VAL A 48 -7.85 11.41 3.31
N ILE A 49 -7.04 10.34 3.33
CA ILE A 49 -7.50 8.96 3.08
C ILE A 49 -8.59 8.56 4.08
N ARG A 50 -8.42 8.90 5.36
CA ARG A 50 -9.41 8.59 6.40
C ARG A 50 -10.73 9.33 6.17
N GLU A 51 -10.68 10.62 5.86
CA GLU A 51 -11.87 11.43 5.59
C GLU A 51 -12.65 10.90 4.37
N ARG A 52 -11.95 10.59 3.27
CA ARG A 52 -12.57 9.95 2.11
C ARG A 52 -13.20 8.59 2.45
N GLY A 53 -12.57 7.83 3.35
CA GLY A 53 -13.11 6.57 3.84
C GLY A 53 -14.50 6.76 4.48
N PHE A 54 -14.64 7.77 5.35
CA PHE A 54 -15.93 8.12 5.95
C PHE A 54 -16.96 8.58 4.92
N GLN A 55 -16.54 9.35 3.92
CA GLN A 55 -17.43 9.79 2.84
C GLN A 55 -17.94 8.60 2.00
N HIS A 56 -17.07 7.65 1.69
CA HIS A 56 -17.42 6.43 0.97
C HIS A 56 -18.40 5.55 1.76
N GLU A 57 -18.15 5.40 3.05
CA GLU A 57 -19.02 4.69 3.99
C GLU A 57 -20.41 5.36 4.08
N ALA A 58 -20.45 6.68 4.28
CA ALA A 58 -21.69 7.46 4.34
C ALA A 58 -22.48 7.40 3.03
N ARG A 59 -21.80 7.39 1.87
CA ARG A 59 -22.42 7.21 0.56
C ARG A 59 -23.08 5.84 0.45
N TYR A 60 -22.39 4.78 0.86
CA TYR A 60 -22.98 3.44 0.83
C TYR A 60 -24.19 3.34 1.75
N LEU A 61 -24.12 3.89 2.97
CA LEU A 61 -25.26 3.98 3.87
C LEU A 61 -26.46 4.71 3.24
N ALA A 62 -26.21 5.81 2.52
CA ALA A 62 -27.26 6.55 1.81
C ALA A 62 -27.90 5.70 0.70
N ASP A 63 -27.11 4.96 -0.07
CA ASP A 63 -27.61 4.04 -1.10
C ASP A 63 -28.50 2.95 -0.46
N LEU A 64 -28.08 2.34 0.65
CA LEU A 64 -28.89 1.33 1.37
C LEU A 64 -30.20 1.89 1.92
N THR A 65 -30.19 3.14 2.38
CA THR A 65 -31.39 3.83 2.88
C THR A 65 -32.33 4.17 1.72
N ALA A 66 -31.79 4.60 0.57
CA ALA A 66 -32.56 4.89 -0.63
C ALA A 66 -33.25 3.64 -1.20
N ASP A 67 -32.63 2.47 -1.03
CA ASP A 67 -33.23 1.16 -1.34
C ASP A 67 -34.36 0.75 -0.37
N GLY A 68 -34.68 1.60 0.62
CA GLY A 68 -35.78 1.39 1.57
C GLY A 68 -35.45 0.42 2.71
N ARG A 69 -34.18 0.09 2.93
CA ARG A 69 -33.77 -0.82 4.02
C ARG A 69 -33.83 -0.10 5.37
N ALA A 70 -34.36 -0.77 6.39
CA ALA A 70 -34.33 -0.26 7.75
C ALA A 70 -32.92 -0.38 8.34
N VAL A 71 -32.28 0.76 8.62
CA VAL A 71 -30.92 0.82 9.19
C VAL A 71 -30.97 1.05 10.70
N VAL A 72 -30.21 0.27 11.44
CA VAL A 72 -29.88 0.53 12.85
C VAL A 72 -28.40 0.90 12.96
N GLU A 73 -28.11 2.12 13.41
CA GLU A 73 -26.74 2.59 13.65
C GLU A 73 -26.31 2.34 15.10
N ILE A 74 -25.12 1.76 15.27
CA ILE A 74 -24.50 1.54 16.58
C ILE A 74 -23.62 2.75 16.92
N ALA A 75 -24.13 3.62 17.80
CA ALA A 75 -23.50 4.91 18.07
C ALA A 75 -22.17 4.77 18.85
N ARG A 76 -21.17 5.54 18.43
CA ARG A 76 -19.88 5.71 19.14
C ARG A 76 -19.91 6.97 19.99
N LYS A 77 -20.63 6.95 21.11
CA LYS A 77 -20.61 8.03 22.10
C LYS A 77 -19.38 7.90 22.99
N ASP A 78 -18.62 8.97 23.21
CA ASP A 78 -17.39 8.96 24.03
C ASP A 78 -17.62 9.34 25.51
N ASP A 79 -18.83 9.11 26.02
CA ASP A 79 -19.30 9.52 27.34
C ASP A 79 -18.98 8.53 28.49
N GLU A 80 -18.46 7.34 28.18
CA GLU A 80 -18.20 6.27 29.16
C GLU A 80 -16.75 5.76 29.09
N GLU A 81 -16.34 4.87 30.02
CA GLU A 81 -15.04 4.20 29.94
C GLU A 81 -14.94 3.26 28.73
N ARG A 82 -13.77 3.20 28.10
CA ARG A 82 -13.61 2.54 26.79
C ARG A 82 -14.01 1.07 26.76
N GLY A 83 -13.74 0.32 27.83
CA GLY A 83 -14.12 -1.09 27.94
C GLY A 83 -15.64 -1.28 28.05
N GLU A 84 -16.32 -0.43 28.81
CA GLU A 84 -17.78 -0.43 28.96
C GLU A 84 -18.45 -0.09 27.63
N ARG A 85 -17.97 0.95 26.95
CA ARG A 85 -18.46 1.34 25.62
C ARG A 85 -18.43 0.19 24.62
N ILE A 86 -17.30 -0.50 24.52
CA ILE A 86 -17.13 -1.60 23.56
C ILE A 86 -18.11 -2.74 23.86
N ARG A 87 -18.32 -3.08 25.13
CA ARG A 87 -19.28 -4.12 25.53
C ARG A 87 -20.71 -3.70 25.21
N ARG A 88 -21.09 -2.47 25.57
CA ARG A 88 -22.40 -1.89 25.25
C ARG A 88 -22.67 -1.92 23.75
N GLN A 89 -21.71 -1.50 22.93
CA GLN A 89 -21.84 -1.51 21.47
C GLN A 89 -21.97 -2.94 20.90
N ALA A 90 -21.25 -3.91 21.47
CA ALA A 90 -21.39 -5.31 21.09
C ALA A 90 -22.79 -5.84 21.46
N ASP A 91 -23.31 -5.49 22.64
CA ASP A 91 -24.66 -5.87 23.07
C ASP A 91 -25.74 -5.20 22.21
N GLU A 92 -25.58 -3.91 21.87
CA GLU A 92 -26.46 -3.17 20.95
C GLU A 92 -26.45 -3.82 19.55
N THR A 93 -25.29 -4.25 19.07
CA THR A 93 -25.16 -4.98 17.80
C THR A 93 -25.96 -6.28 17.85
N ILE A 94 -25.80 -7.10 18.91
CA ILE A 94 -26.53 -8.35 19.08
C ILE A 94 -28.04 -8.10 19.20
N ALA A 95 -28.46 -7.04 19.90
CA ALA A 95 -29.86 -6.65 20.03
C ALA A 95 -30.48 -6.27 18.68
N ALA A 96 -29.75 -5.48 17.87
CA ALA A 96 -30.17 -5.13 16.51
C ALA A 96 -30.31 -6.38 15.62
N MET A 97 -29.34 -7.30 15.69
CA MET A 97 -29.41 -8.58 14.99
C MET A 97 -30.61 -9.42 15.42
N THR A 98 -30.88 -9.49 16.74
CA THR A 98 -32.00 -10.25 17.32
C THR A 98 -33.35 -9.68 16.88
N SER A 99 -33.45 -8.35 16.73
CA SER A 99 -34.65 -7.68 16.22
C SER A 99 -34.87 -7.89 14.71
N GLY A 100 -33.87 -8.40 13.99
CA GLY A 100 -33.92 -8.60 12.54
C GLY A 100 -33.84 -7.30 11.74
N ALA A 101 -33.07 -6.31 12.19
CA ALA A 101 -32.81 -5.09 11.40
C ALA A 101 -32.27 -5.45 10.00
N ASP A 102 -32.71 -4.76 8.94
CA ASP A 102 -32.27 -5.07 7.57
C ASP A 102 -30.78 -4.76 7.38
N VAL A 103 -30.32 -3.67 7.98
CA VAL A 103 -28.93 -3.22 7.96
C VAL A 103 -28.52 -2.78 9.36
N ILE A 104 -27.35 -3.22 9.81
CA ILE A 104 -26.71 -2.72 11.03
C ILE A 104 -25.44 -1.98 10.62
N PHE A 105 -25.41 -0.68 10.88
CA PHE A 105 -24.31 0.20 10.54
C PHE A 105 -23.40 0.40 11.76
N GLN A 106 -22.08 0.34 11.55
CA GLN A 106 -21.05 0.45 12.60
C GLN A 106 -21.10 -0.69 13.64
N ALA A 107 -21.43 -1.90 13.19
CA ALA A 107 -21.53 -3.09 14.03
C ALA A 107 -20.21 -3.38 14.78
N THR A 108 -20.33 -3.65 16.08
CA THR A 108 -19.19 -3.90 16.95
C THR A 108 -19.17 -5.35 17.40
N PHE A 109 -18.04 -6.01 17.25
CA PHE A 109 -17.78 -7.34 17.77
C PHE A 109 -16.75 -7.30 18.87
N PHE A 110 -17.07 -7.89 20.02
CA PHE A 110 -16.12 -8.06 21.11
C PHE A 110 -16.32 -9.39 21.84
N ASP A 111 -15.26 -10.17 21.99
CA ASP A 111 -15.28 -11.45 22.73
C ASP A 111 -14.47 -11.43 24.04
N GLY A 112 -14.03 -10.24 24.47
CA GLY A 112 -13.08 -10.06 25.57
C GLY A 112 -11.62 -10.06 25.11
N ARG A 113 -11.33 -10.50 23.88
CA ARG A 113 -9.97 -10.64 23.34
C ARG A 113 -9.78 -10.02 21.97
N TRP A 114 -10.77 -10.16 21.10
CA TRP A 114 -10.80 -9.66 19.74
C TRP A 114 -11.88 -8.60 19.62
N LEU A 115 -11.48 -7.46 19.07
CA LEU A 115 -12.32 -6.31 18.78
C LEU A 115 -12.38 -6.09 17.28
N GLY A 116 -13.59 -5.97 16.76
CA GLY A 116 -13.86 -5.67 15.36
C GLY A 116 -14.94 -4.61 15.22
N TYR A 117 -14.79 -3.76 14.22
CA TYR A 117 -15.81 -2.81 13.80
C TYR A 117 -16.09 -3.08 12.33
N ALA A 118 -17.22 -3.73 12.06
CA ALA A 118 -17.69 -3.94 10.70
C ALA A 118 -18.52 -2.72 10.29
N ASP A 119 -18.26 -2.18 9.10
CA ASP A 119 -19.01 -1.02 8.62
C ASP A 119 -20.49 -1.37 8.49
N PHE A 120 -20.82 -2.51 7.87
CA PHE A 120 -22.20 -2.96 7.69
C PHE A 120 -22.38 -4.46 7.95
N LEU A 121 -23.49 -4.81 8.59
CA LEU A 121 -24.07 -6.14 8.55
C LEU A 121 -25.37 -6.09 7.76
N LEU A 122 -25.49 -6.96 6.76
CA LEU A 122 -26.65 -7.05 5.88
C LEU A 122 -27.44 -8.29 6.22
N ARG A 123 -28.75 -8.14 6.50
CA ARG A 123 -29.65 -9.26 6.74
C ARG A 123 -29.88 -10.04 5.43
N VAL A 124 -29.78 -11.36 5.50
CA VAL A 124 -30.05 -12.28 4.42
C VAL A 124 -31.10 -13.29 4.89
N GLU A 125 -32.25 -13.29 4.21
CA GLU A 125 -33.28 -14.31 4.42
C GLU A 125 -32.77 -15.67 3.93
N SER A 126 -32.79 -16.68 4.80
CA SER A 126 -32.37 -18.05 4.47
C SER A 126 -33.08 -19.06 5.35
N ALA A 127 -34.02 -19.81 4.75
CA ALA A 127 -34.67 -20.94 5.42
C ALA A 127 -33.76 -22.17 5.55
N GLU A 128 -32.79 -22.31 4.64
CA GLU A 128 -31.85 -23.45 4.61
C GLU A 128 -30.69 -23.28 5.60
N ARG A 129 -30.33 -22.03 5.91
CA ARG A 129 -29.26 -21.65 6.83
C ARG A 129 -29.76 -20.66 7.89
N PRO A 130 -30.72 -21.08 8.74
CA PRO A 130 -31.27 -20.21 9.75
C PRO A 130 -30.21 -19.85 10.80
N SER A 131 -30.25 -18.63 11.31
CA SER A 131 -29.53 -18.27 12.52
C SER A 131 -30.28 -18.76 13.76
N VAL A 132 -29.69 -18.51 14.93
CA VAL A 132 -30.34 -18.72 16.23
C VAL A 132 -31.61 -17.88 16.45
N TRP A 133 -31.87 -16.86 15.62
CA TRP A 133 -33.04 -15.97 15.77
C TRP A 133 -34.18 -16.23 14.77
N GLY A 134 -33.96 -17.05 13.75
CA GLY A 134 -34.98 -17.35 12.75
C GLY A 134 -34.44 -17.65 11.35
N PRO A 135 -35.30 -17.62 10.32
CA PRO A 135 -34.95 -17.96 8.94
C PRO A 135 -34.18 -16.84 8.22
N TYR A 136 -33.25 -16.20 8.92
CA TYR A 136 -32.36 -15.17 8.41
C TYR A 136 -31.04 -15.24 9.15
N HIS A 137 -29.98 -14.70 8.55
CA HIS A 137 -28.69 -14.48 9.18
C HIS A 137 -28.08 -13.19 8.63
N TYR A 138 -26.91 -12.79 9.12
CA TYR A 138 -26.22 -11.61 8.63
C TYR A 138 -24.97 -11.98 7.85
N GLU A 139 -24.63 -11.15 6.87
CA GLU A 139 -23.36 -11.14 6.14
C GLU A 139 -22.67 -9.80 6.31
N VAL A 140 -21.34 -9.79 6.21
CA VAL A 140 -20.53 -8.56 6.38
C VAL A 140 -20.39 -7.85 5.04
N ALA A 141 -20.59 -6.53 5.04
CA ALA A 141 -20.16 -5.63 3.98
C ALA A 141 -19.24 -4.55 4.57
N ASP A 142 -18.00 -4.48 4.09
CA ASP A 142 -16.97 -3.58 4.59
C ASP A 142 -16.51 -2.66 3.45
N THR A 143 -16.45 -1.37 3.72
CA THR A 143 -16.21 -0.35 2.71
C THR A 143 -14.72 -0.04 2.60
N LYS A 144 -14.22 0.06 1.37
CA LYS A 144 -12.79 0.26 1.08
C LYS A 144 -12.61 1.19 -0.10
N LEU A 145 -11.84 2.27 0.10
CA LEU A 145 -11.49 3.21 -0.99
C LEU A 145 -10.74 2.57 -2.17
N ALA A 146 -10.08 1.43 -1.95
CA ALA A 146 -9.40 0.73 -3.02
C ALA A 146 -10.40 0.25 -4.08
N ARG A 147 -10.01 0.35 -5.35
CA ARG A 147 -10.81 -0.13 -6.51
C ARG A 147 -10.65 -1.62 -6.77
N HIS A 148 -9.91 -2.31 -5.91
CA HIS A 148 -9.70 -3.75 -5.96
C HIS A 148 -9.58 -4.29 -4.54
N VAL A 149 -9.96 -5.55 -4.36
CA VAL A 149 -9.87 -6.22 -3.08
C VAL A 149 -8.41 -6.44 -2.67
N LYS A 150 -8.02 -5.89 -1.52
CA LYS A 150 -6.71 -6.14 -0.90
C LYS A 150 -6.79 -7.30 0.10
N ALA A 151 -5.75 -8.12 0.15
CA ALA A 151 -5.68 -9.28 1.06
C ALA A 151 -5.91 -8.91 2.55
N GLY A 152 -5.41 -7.75 2.99
CA GLY A 152 -5.64 -7.26 4.36
C GLY A 152 -7.13 -7.00 4.66
N ALA A 153 -7.90 -6.49 3.69
CA ALA A 153 -9.34 -6.28 3.85
C ALA A 153 -10.09 -7.61 3.97
N VAL A 154 -9.72 -8.61 3.16
CA VAL A 154 -10.26 -9.97 3.25
C VAL A 154 -10.04 -10.56 4.65
N LEU A 155 -8.81 -10.49 5.18
CA LEU A 155 -8.51 -10.99 6.51
C LEU A 155 -9.24 -10.24 7.63
N GLN A 156 -9.44 -8.93 7.46
CA GLN A 156 -10.25 -8.14 8.37
C GLN A 156 -11.69 -8.66 8.41
N ILE A 157 -12.31 -8.86 7.24
CA ILE A 157 -13.69 -9.34 7.17
C ILE A 157 -13.79 -10.79 7.68
N CYS A 158 -12.81 -11.66 7.42
CA CYS A 158 -12.77 -13.00 8.01
C CYS A 158 -12.80 -12.96 9.56
N SER A 159 -12.16 -11.95 10.17
CA SER A 159 -12.26 -11.76 11.63
C SER A 159 -13.67 -11.43 12.09
N TYR A 160 -14.45 -10.73 11.27
CA TYR A 160 -15.83 -10.40 11.58
C TYR A 160 -16.74 -11.60 11.34
N VAL A 161 -16.54 -12.34 10.24
CA VAL A 161 -17.25 -13.59 9.94
C VAL A 161 -17.09 -14.61 11.07
N GLU A 162 -15.89 -14.76 11.65
CA GLU A 162 -15.69 -15.66 12.81
C GLU A 162 -16.56 -15.25 14.01
N GLN A 163 -16.62 -13.96 14.33
CA GLN A 163 -17.44 -13.44 15.42
C GLN A 163 -18.93 -13.61 15.12
N LEU A 164 -19.33 -13.31 13.89
CA LEU A 164 -20.69 -13.44 13.42
C LEU A 164 -21.16 -14.89 13.51
N THR A 165 -20.35 -15.84 13.04
CA THR A 165 -20.61 -17.28 13.11
C THR A 165 -20.86 -17.73 14.55
N ARG A 166 -20.04 -17.26 15.49
CA ARG A 166 -20.19 -17.57 16.92
C ARG A 166 -21.49 -17.02 17.50
N ILE A 167 -21.87 -15.80 17.14
CA ILE A 167 -23.05 -15.12 17.69
C ILE A 167 -24.35 -15.68 17.08
N GLN A 168 -24.42 -15.78 15.76
CA GLN A 168 -25.65 -16.16 15.05
C GLN A 168 -25.81 -17.68 14.86
N GLY A 169 -24.78 -18.48 15.19
CA GLY A 169 -24.80 -19.94 15.13
C GLY A 169 -24.61 -20.55 13.74
N VAL A 170 -24.48 -19.73 12.69
CA VAL A 170 -24.26 -20.18 11.31
C VAL A 170 -23.21 -19.32 10.61
N GLN A 171 -22.29 -19.95 9.88
CA GLN A 171 -21.29 -19.23 9.10
C GLN A 171 -21.96 -18.61 7.86
N PRO A 172 -21.71 -17.35 7.52
CA PRO A 172 -22.11 -16.77 6.24
C PRO A 172 -21.54 -17.53 5.03
N GLU A 173 -22.22 -17.49 3.90
CA GLU A 173 -21.68 -18.01 2.63
C GLU A 173 -20.79 -16.99 1.95
N GLN A 174 -21.21 -15.73 2.02
CA GLN A 174 -20.57 -14.62 1.33
C GLN A 174 -20.10 -13.56 2.32
N MET A 175 -19.14 -12.78 1.84
CA MET A 175 -18.72 -11.52 2.45
C MET A 175 -18.49 -10.51 1.33
N ARG A 176 -18.71 -9.23 1.62
CA ARG A 176 -18.70 -8.17 0.62
C ARG A 176 -17.62 -7.15 0.94
N VAL A 177 -16.87 -6.77 -0.09
CA VAL A 177 -16.02 -5.57 -0.07
C VAL A 177 -16.67 -4.55 -0.98
N VAL A 178 -17.17 -3.46 -0.41
CA VAL A 178 -17.72 -2.35 -1.17
C VAL A 178 -16.53 -1.49 -1.60
N LEU A 179 -16.25 -1.47 -2.90
CA LEU A 179 -15.06 -0.83 -3.46
C LEU A 179 -15.31 0.65 -3.76
N GLY A 180 -14.25 1.44 -3.64
CA GLY A 180 -14.21 2.82 -4.08
C GLY A 180 -14.22 2.93 -5.61
N GLY A 181 -14.25 4.17 -6.11
CA GLY A 181 -14.38 4.44 -7.54
C GLY A 181 -15.82 4.78 -7.95
N SER A 182 -15.93 5.29 -9.17
CA SER A 182 -17.21 5.71 -9.75
C SER A 182 -18.09 4.53 -10.15
N ALA A 183 -17.47 3.37 -10.39
CA ALA A 183 -18.15 2.13 -10.77
C ALA A 183 -19.06 1.55 -9.66
N ARG A 184 -18.89 1.99 -8.41
CA ARG A 184 -19.65 1.52 -7.23
C ARG A 184 -19.71 -0.01 -7.14
N GLU A 185 -18.58 -0.67 -7.38
CA GLU A 185 -18.52 -2.13 -7.43
C GLU A 185 -18.58 -2.75 -6.02
N GLU A 186 -19.37 -3.81 -5.87
CA GLU A 186 -19.31 -4.70 -4.71
C GLU A 186 -18.63 -6.02 -5.10
N ALA A 187 -17.47 -6.30 -4.51
CA ALA A 187 -16.84 -7.60 -4.65
C ALA A 187 -17.43 -8.59 -3.65
N VAL A 188 -18.17 -9.58 -4.16
CA VAL A 188 -18.74 -10.69 -3.37
C VAL A 188 -17.76 -11.85 -3.36
N LEU A 189 -17.36 -12.27 -2.16
CA LEU A 189 -16.36 -13.31 -1.94
C LEU A 189 -16.95 -14.48 -1.17
N ARG A 190 -16.63 -15.71 -1.56
CA ARG A 190 -17.04 -16.90 -0.81
C ARG A 190 -16.19 -17.06 0.44
N VAL A 191 -16.83 -17.14 1.60
CA VAL A 191 -16.16 -17.20 2.91
C VAL A 191 -15.21 -18.40 3.02
N ASP A 192 -15.64 -19.56 2.51
CA ASP A 192 -14.87 -20.81 2.62
C ASP A 192 -13.52 -20.79 1.88
N ASP A 193 -13.34 -19.87 0.91
CA ASP A 193 -12.07 -19.74 0.19
C ASP A 193 -10.94 -19.15 1.08
N TYR A 194 -11.29 -18.47 2.17
CA TYR A 194 -10.34 -17.67 2.96
C TYR A 194 -10.23 -18.11 4.42
N MET A 195 -11.31 -18.65 5.00
CA MET A 195 -11.37 -18.91 6.45
C MET A 195 -10.32 -19.90 6.96
N ALA A 196 -9.89 -20.87 6.13
CA ALA A 196 -8.83 -21.81 6.52
C ALA A 196 -7.49 -21.10 6.73
N TYR A 197 -7.10 -20.21 5.80
CA TYR A 197 -5.89 -19.41 5.91
C TYR A 197 -5.99 -18.42 7.08
N TYR A 198 -7.12 -17.72 7.21
CA TYR A 198 -7.39 -16.81 8.34
C TYR A 198 -7.18 -17.50 9.69
N ARG A 199 -7.78 -18.68 9.92
CA ARG A 199 -7.61 -19.45 11.18
C ARG A 199 -6.15 -19.79 11.46
N ALA A 200 -5.39 -20.20 10.44
CA ALA A 200 -3.98 -20.51 10.59
C ALA A 200 -3.14 -19.25 10.94
N ALA A 201 -3.42 -18.12 10.29
CA ALA A 201 -2.77 -16.84 10.55
C ALA A 201 -3.10 -16.32 11.96
N LYS A 202 -4.38 -16.31 12.34
CA LYS A 202 -4.84 -15.90 13.68
C LYS A 202 -4.18 -16.75 14.76
N ARG A 203 -4.10 -18.07 14.56
CA ARG A 203 -3.44 -18.99 15.50
C ARG A 203 -1.97 -18.62 15.68
N ARG A 204 -1.21 -18.50 14.59
CA ARG A 204 0.21 -18.09 14.65
C ARG A 204 0.43 -16.76 15.36
N PHE A 205 -0.38 -15.76 15.04
CA PHE A 205 -0.34 -14.46 15.70
C PHE A 205 -0.60 -14.60 17.21
N THR A 206 -1.66 -15.33 17.57
CA THR A 206 -2.05 -15.52 18.97
C THR A 206 -0.95 -16.25 19.73
N GLU A 207 -0.41 -17.34 19.19
CA GLU A 207 0.71 -18.08 19.78
C GLU A 207 1.97 -17.20 19.93
N THR A 208 2.24 -16.32 18.95
CA THR A 208 3.39 -15.40 19.02
C THR A 208 3.25 -14.38 20.15
N VAL A 209 2.04 -13.83 20.33
CA VAL A 209 1.82 -12.72 21.28
C VAL A 209 1.51 -13.23 22.69
N LEU A 210 0.79 -14.34 22.81
CA LEU A 210 0.32 -14.93 24.08
C LEU A 210 1.08 -16.16 24.53
N GLY A 211 1.86 -16.80 23.65
CA GLY A 211 2.46 -18.10 23.92
C GLY A 211 1.44 -19.23 23.85
N THR A 212 1.89 -20.40 24.28
CA THR A 212 1.12 -21.63 24.49
C THR A 212 1.42 -22.15 25.90
N ASP A 213 0.66 -23.16 26.36
CA ASP A 213 0.92 -23.81 27.65
C ASP A 213 2.35 -24.40 27.73
N ALA A 214 2.91 -24.81 26.59
CA ALA A 214 4.26 -25.37 26.51
C ALA A 214 5.36 -24.31 26.35
N VAL A 215 5.04 -23.17 25.72
CA VAL A 215 6.01 -22.13 25.37
C VAL A 215 5.42 -20.76 25.72
N PRO A 216 5.81 -20.13 26.83
CA PRO A 216 5.32 -18.80 27.19
C PRO A 216 5.79 -17.77 26.15
N PRO A 217 5.06 -16.64 26.01
CA PRO A 217 5.45 -15.61 25.07
C PRO A 217 6.77 -14.99 25.53
N PRO A 218 7.71 -14.68 24.61
CA PRO A 218 8.96 -14.05 24.98
C PRO A 218 8.69 -12.71 25.67
N ALA A 219 9.40 -12.42 26.76
CA ALA A 219 9.24 -11.16 27.48
C ALA A 219 9.39 -9.96 26.50
N PRO A 220 8.48 -8.97 26.54
CA PRO A 220 8.65 -7.76 25.73
C PRO A 220 10.00 -7.12 26.05
N ALA A 221 10.72 -6.69 25.02
CA ALA A 221 12.01 -6.02 25.14
C ALA A 221 12.07 -4.85 24.15
N TYR A 222 12.80 -3.80 24.52
CA TYR A 222 13.08 -2.67 23.66
C TYR A 222 14.58 -2.33 23.69
N PRO A 223 15.29 -2.32 22.55
CA PRO A 223 14.81 -2.73 21.22
C PRO A 223 14.41 -4.23 21.18
N PRO A 224 13.54 -4.66 20.25
CA PRO A 224 13.25 -6.08 20.07
C PRO A 224 14.52 -6.91 19.85
N ALA A 225 14.69 -7.98 20.64
CA ALA A 225 15.89 -8.82 20.61
C ALA A 225 15.89 -9.87 19.49
N VAL A 226 14.71 -10.37 19.13
CA VAL A 226 14.55 -11.49 18.16
C VAL A 226 14.35 -11.00 16.74
N THR A 227 13.70 -9.84 16.56
CA THR A 227 13.32 -9.31 15.24
C THR A 227 14.15 -8.09 14.88
N TYR A 228 14.44 -7.96 13.59
CA TYR A 228 15.12 -6.81 13.00
C TYR A 228 14.17 -6.02 12.10
N PRO A 229 14.27 -4.68 12.02
CA PRO A 229 13.44 -3.87 11.13
C PRO A 229 13.86 -3.99 9.66
N GLU A 230 13.75 -5.17 9.05
CA GLU A 230 13.90 -5.32 7.60
C GLU A 230 12.88 -4.44 6.86
N PRO A 231 13.27 -3.74 5.76
CA PRO A 231 12.32 -2.98 4.97
C PRO A 231 11.30 -3.91 4.31
N VAL A 232 10.03 -3.52 4.40
CA VAL A 232 8.87 -4.19 3.82
C VAL A 232 7.89 -3.13 3.34
N ASP A 233 7.02 -3.45 2.39
CA ASP A 233 6.04 -2.51 1.79
C ASP A 233 5.15 -1.83 2.85
N HIS A 234 4.86 -2.52 3.96
CA HIS A 234 4.07 -1.95 5.05
C HIS A 234 4.76 -0.77 5.76
N CYS A 235 6.06 -0.56 5.55
CA CYS A 235 6.77 0.61 6.09
C CYS A 235 6.14 1.93 5.63
N ASP A 236 5.54 1.96 4.44
CA ASP A 236 4.97 3.18 3.85
C ASP A 236 3.83 3.76 4.70
N VAL A 237 3.11 2.92 5.44
CA VAL A 237 2.00 3.34 6.33
C VAL A 237 2.27 3.07 7.82
N CYS A 238 3.39 2.41 8.13
CA CYS A 238 3.73 2.04 9.49
C CYS A 238 4.14 3.26 10.32
N ARG A 239 3.57 3.40 11.53
CA ARG A 239 3.93 4.47 12.48
C ARG A 239 5.35 4.37 13.05
N TRP A 240 5.95 3.18 12.96
CA TRP A 240 7.30 2.92 13.49
C TRP A 240 8.40 3.07 12.43
N ALA A 241 8.03 3.41 11.19
CA ALA A 241 8.94 3.40 10.04
C ALA A 241 10.18 4.29 10.26
N GLU A 242 10.02 5.50 10.80
CA GLU A 242 11.15 6.40 11.08
C GLU A 242 12.14 5.81 12.09
N LEU A 243 11.63 5.21 13.17
CA LEU A 243 12.46 4.53 14.17
C LEU A 243 13.22 3.37 13.55
N CYS A 244 12.55 2.58 12.71
CA CYS A 244 13.13 1.48 11.96
C CYS A 244 14.21 1.96 10.98
N VAL A 245 13.95 3.03 10.21
CA VAL A 245 14.92 3.66 9.29
C VAL A 245 16.14 4.15 10.07
N LYS A 246 15.92 4.82 11.21
CA LYS A 246 17.00 5.29 12.06
C LYS A 246 17.87 4.12 12.53
N ARG A 247 17.27 3.06 13.06
CA ARG A 247 18.02 1.87 13.50
C ARG A 247 18.82 1.25 12.36
N ARG A 248 18.23 1.09 11.17
CA ARG A 248 18.97 0.59 10.00
C ARG A 248 20.16 1.46 9.60
N ARG A 249 20.05 2.78 9.74
CA ARG A 249 21.15 3.72 9.49
C ARG A 249 22.22 3.65 10.58
N ASP A 250 21.82 3.63 11.84
CA ASP A 250 22.73 3.55 12.99
C ASP A 250 23.51 2.22 12.99
N ASP A 251 22.87 1.13 12.58
CA ASP A 251 23.47 -0.21 12.47
C ASP A 251 24.31 -0.40 11.19
N ASP A 252 24.37 0.60 10.30
CA ASP A 252 24.97 0.50 8.96
C ASP A 252 24.44 -0.70 8.15
N HIS A 253 23.14 -1.00 8.29
CA HIS A 253 22.56 -2.24 7.80
C HIS A 253 22.63 -2.39 6.28
N LEU A 254 22.85 -3.61 5.81
CA LEU A 254 22.95 -3.95 4.39
C LEU A 254 21.81 -3.44 3.51
N SER A 255 20.59 -3.28 4.04
CA SER A 255 19.44 -2.76 3.27
C SER A 255 19.60 -1.33 2.75
N LEU A 256 20.65 -0.62 3.18
CA LEU A 256 21.01 0.69 2.64
C LEU A 256 21.72 0.58 1.27
N VAL A 257 22.19 -0.61 0.89
CA VAL A 257 22.78 -0.83 -0.43
C VAL A 257 21.70 -0.84 -1.50
N ALA A 258 21.82 0.05 -2.48
CA ALA A 258 20.83 0.13 -3.55
C ALA A 258 20.78 -1.20 -4.34
N GLY A 259 19.57 -1.69 -4.62
CA GLY A 259 19.37 -2.92 -5.39
C GLY A 259 19.66 -4.24 -4.64
N ILE A 260 20.06 -4.21 -3.37
CA ILE A 260 20.28 -5.44 -2.60
C ILE A 260 18.96 -6.11 -2.21
N SER A 261 18.80 -7.37 -2.57
CA SER A 261 17.63 -8.16 -2.18
C SER A 261 17.71 -8.64 -0.73
N GLY A 262 16.56 -8.91 -0.10
CA GLY A 262 16.53 -9.52 1.25
C GLY A 262 17.20 -10.90 1.30
N ARG A 263 17.17 -11.65 0.19
CA ARG A 263 17.88 -12.93 0.08
C ARG A 263 19.40 -12.74 0.16
N GLN A 264 19.95 -11.78 -0.58
CA GLN A 264 21.38 -11.45 -0.54
C GLN A 264 21.80 -10.99 0.84
N ARG A 265 21.01 -10.13 1.50
CA ARG A 265 21.28 -9.71 2.89
C ARG A 265 21.37 -10.89 3.84
N LYS A 266 20.39 -11.79 3.80
CA LYS A 266 20.39 -13.00 4.64
C LYS A 266 21.60 -13.90 4.36
N ALA A 267 22.01 -14.03 3.11
CA ALA A 267 23.18 -14.84 2.74
C ALA A 267 24.50 -14.20 3.24
N LEU A 268 24.63 -12.87 3.14
CA LEU A 268 25.77 -12.11 3.65
C LEU A 268 25.87 -12.15 5.18
N ILE A 269 24.75 -11.98 5.88
CA ILE A 269 24.68 -12.10 7.35
C ILE A 269 25.10 -13.51 7.79
N GLY A 270 24.73 -14.54 7.01
CA GLY A 270 25.22 -15.91 7.22
C GLY A 270 26.74 -16.07 7.09
N ARG A 271 27.45 -15.07 6.59
CA ARG A 271 28.92 -14.96 6.52
C ARG A 271 29.50 -13.88 7.41
N GLU A 272 28.74 -13.40 8.38
CA GLU A 272 29.16 -12.37 9.34
C GLU A 272 29.48 -11.02 8.65
N ILE A 273 28.87 -10.79 7.47
CA ILE A 273 28.89 -9.51 6.76
C ILE A 273 27.53 -8.86 6.98
N ASP A 274 27.44 -8.00 8.00
CA ASP A 274 26.16 -7.46 8.49
C ASP A 274 25.98 -5.98 8.14
N THR A 275 27.04 -5.32 7.69
CA THR A 275 27.09 -3.87 7.45
C THR A 275 27.49 -3.52 6.02
N VAL A 276 27.09 -2.33 5.56
CA VAL A 276 27.50 -1.79 4.26
C VAL A 276 29.02 -1.67 4.18
N VAL A 277 29.67 -1.20 5.25
CA VAL A 277 31.13 -1.07 5.30
C VAL A 277 31.83 -2.43 5.22
N GLN A 278 31.33 -3.45 5.92
CA GLN A 278 31.90 -4.80 5.79
C GLN A 278 31.74 -5.35 4.38
N LEU A 279 30.57 -5.16 3.75
CA LEU A 279 30.35 -5.60 2.39
C LEU A 279 31.28 -4.88 1.40
N ALA A 280 31.43 -3.56 1.53
CA ALA A 280 32.32 -2.75 0.68
C ALA A 280 33.80 -3.14 0.76
N ALA A 281 34.21 -3.76 1.87
CA ALA A 281 35.59 -4.21 2.11
C ALA A 281 35.77 -5.72 1.92
N ALA A 282 34.71 -6.46 1.60
CA ALA A 282 34.75 -7.91 1.52
C ALA A 282 35.55 -8.37 0.28
N PRO A 283 36.35 -9.44 0.39
CA PRO A 283 37.01 -10.00 -0.79
C PRO A 283 35.97 -10.61 -1.75
N ILE A 284 36.06 -10.22 -3.02
CA ILE A 284 35.28 -10.81 -4.13
C ILE A 284 36.21 -11.46 -5.16
N PRO A 285 35.78 -12.52 -5.88
CA PRO A 285 34.49 -13.19 -5.74
C PRO A 285 34.37 -13.96 -4.43
N PHE A 286 33.15 -14.10 -3.95
CA PHE A 286 32.85 -14.89 -2.76
C PHE A 286 33.15 -16.38 -2.99
N ASP A 287 34.00 -16.97 -2.14
CA ASP A 287 34.33 -18.41 -2.15
C ASP A 287 34.01 -19.06 -0.78
N PRO A 288 33.09 -20.04 -0.70
CA PRO A 288 32.23 -20.53 -1.79
C PRO A 288 31.23 -19.46 -2.29
N PRO A 289 30.57 -19.63 -3.44
CA PRO A 289 29.52 -18.72 -3.89
C PRO A 289 28.38 -18.57 -2.87
N LEU A 290 27.73 -17.41 -2.82
CA LEU A 290 26.58 -17.17 -1.93
C LEU A 290 25.33 -17.88 -2.46
N ASP A 291 24.64 -18.61 -1.59
CA ASP A 291 23.43 -19.33 -1.96
C ASP A 291 22.34 -18.38 -2.47
N GLY A 292 21.82 -18.68 -3.66
CA GLY A 292 20.70 -17.95 -4.25
C GLY A 292 21.06 -16.55 -4.80
N ALA A 293 22.35 -16.26 -5.02
CA ALA A 293 22.83 -15.06 -5.71
C ALA A 293 23.88 -15.42 -6.78
N SER A 294 23.80 -14.83 -7.97
CA SER A 294 24.83 -15.00 -9.00
C SER A 294 26.08 -14.17 -8.67
N ALA A 295 27.25 -14.60 -9.15
CA ALA A 295 28.50 -13.87 -8.96
C ALA A 295 28.37 -12.42 -9.46
N THR A 296 27.87 -12.21 -10.68
CA THR A 296 27.65 -10.88 -11.26
C THR A 296 26.68 -10.02 -10.45
N SER A 297 25.62 -10.61 -9.89
CA SER A 297 24.68 -9.86 -9.04
C SER A 297 25.34 -9.44 -7.73
N MET A 298 26.17 -10.31 -7.13
CA MET A 298 26.91 -9.97 -5.91
C MET A 298 28.02 -8.95 -6.16
N GLU A 299 28.72 -9.03 -7.29
CA GLU A 299 29.69 -8.01 -7.72
C GLU A 299 29.02 -6.63 -7.83
N ARG A 300 27.84 -6.55 -8.49
CA ARG A 300 27.09 -5.28 -8.59
C ARG A 300 26.73 -4.71 -7.23
N VAL A 301 26.22 -5.54 -6.32
CA VAL A 301 25.84 -5.11 -4.96
C VAL A 301 27.08 -4.74 -4.14
N HIS A 302 28.20 -5.44 -4.30
CA HIS A 302 29.48 -5.10 -3.68
C HIS A 302 29.99 -3.74 -4.16
N GLU A 303 30.07 -3.52 -5.48
CA GLU A 303 30.52 -2.25 -6.04
C GLU A 303 29.60 -1.10 -5.64
N GLN A 304 28.28 -1.34 -5.60
CA GLN A 304 27.32 -0.37 -5.10
C GLN A 304 27.59 0.00 -3.63
N ALA A 305 27.89 -0.98 -2.77
CA ALA A 305 28.27 -0.73 -1.38
C ALA A 305 29.60 0.06 -1.31
N ARG A 306 30.59 -0.29 -2.13
CA ARG A 306 31.90 0.40 -2.18
C ARG A 306 31.73 1.89 -2.52
N ILE A 307 31.07 2.23 -3.62
CA ILE A 307 30.89 3.63 -4.03
C ILE A 307 30.03 4.41 -3.02
N GLN A 308 29.05 3.75 -2.39
CA GLN A 308 28.24 4.37 -1.34
C GLN A 308 29.05 4.67 -0.09
N VAL A 309 30.01 3.82 0.29
CA VAL A 309 30.91 4.04 1.42
C VAL A 309 31.92 5.13 1.10
N GLU A 310 32.54 5.09 -0.08
CA GLU A 310 33.49 6.11 -0.54
C GLU A 310 32.84 7.50 -0.64
N GLY A 311 31.57 7.55 -1.07
CA GLY A 311 30.81 8.79 -1.19
C GLY A 311 30.31 9.40 0.12
N ARG A 312 30.46 8.72 1.27
CA ARG A 312 29.96 9.23 2.57
C ARG A 312 30.65 10.54 2.93
N GLY A 313 29.84 11.55 3.24
CA GLY A 313 30.33 12.87 3.63
C GLY A 313 30.78 13.76 2.47
N LEU A 314 30.71 13.27 1.22
CA LEU A 314 30.93 14.12 0.05
C LEU A 314 29.68 14.96 -0.26
N PRO A 315 29.85 16.18 -0.81
CA PRO A 315 28.74 17.06 -1.15
C PRO A 315 27.93 16.59 -2.36
N LYS A 316 28.47 15.66 -3.16
CA LYS A 316 27.83 15.07 -4.33
C LYS A 316 28.02 13.55 -4.33
N PRO A 317 27.03 12.77 -4.80
CA PRO A 317 27.20 11.33 -4.99
C PRO A 317 28.35 11.02 -5.95
N ILE A 318 29.06 9.92 -5.68
CA ILE A 318 30.02 9.33 -6.62
C ILE A 318 29.24 8.44 -7.57
N TYR A 319 29.63 8.44 -8.84
CA TYR A 319 29.18 7.48 -9.82
C TYR A 319 30.39 6.99 -10.63
N GLU A 320 30.28 5.76 -11.13
CA GLU A 320 31.26 5.16 -12.02
C GLU A 320 30.52 4.64 -13.26
N LEU A 321 31.14 4.81 -14.43
CA LEU A 321 30.58 4.30 -15.68
C LEU A 321 31.03 2.86 -15.85
N PHE A 322 30.07 1.96 -16.04
CA PHE A 322 30.35 0.59 -16.46
C PHE A 322 30.69 0.58 -17.95
N LEU A 323 31.99 0.68 -18.25
CA LEU A 323 32.51 0.54 -19.60
C LEU A 323 32.78 -0.95 -19.92
N PRO A 324 32.64 -1.36 -21.19
CA PRO A 324 33.16 -2.64 -21.66
C PRO A 324 34.66 -2.78 -21.37
N ALA A 325 35.18 -4.01 -21.36
CA ALA A 325 36.62 -4.21 -21.21
C ALA A 325 37.39 -3.56 -22.37
N GLU A 326 38.66 -3.24 -22.16
CA GLU A 326 39.48 -2.61 -23.19
C GLU A 326 39.50 -3.47 -24.47
N GLY A 327 39.06 -2.88 -25.59
CA GLY A 327 38.95 -3.57 -26.88
C GLY A 327 37.59 -4.23 -27.16
N GLU A 328 36.68 -4.27 -26.19
CA GLU A 328 35.30 -4.72 -26.40
C GLU A 328 34.40 -3.56 -26.91
N PRO A 329 33.45 -3.83 -27.83
CA PRO A 329 32.54 -2.81 -28.32
C PRO A 329 31.50 -2.41 -27.26
N ILE A 330 31.04 -1.17 -27.32
CA ILE A 330 29.86 -0.71 -26.56
C ILE A 330 28.62 -1.39 -27.14
N GLU A 331 27.84 -2.08 -26.31
CA GLU A 331 26.55 -2.65 -26.67
C GLU A 331 25.52 -1.51 -26.87
N PRO A 332 25.00 -1.27 -28.08
CA PRO A 332 24.12 -0.12 -28.34
C PRO A 332 22.80 -0.14 -27.56
N GLU A 333 22.33 -1.31 -27.15
CA GLU A 333 21.04 -1.48 -26.48
C GLU A 333 21.17 -1.53 -24.95
N ARG A 334 22.25 -0.97 -24.38
CA ARG A 334 22.53 -1.07 -22.95
C ARG A 334 22.99 0.23 -22.30
N GLY A 335 22.46 0.48 -21.09
CA GLY A 335 22.86 1.61 -20.26
C GLY A 335 22.66 2.94 -20.98
N LEU A 336 23.61 3.87 -20.86
CA LEU A 336 23.55 5.18 -21.52
C LEU A 336 23.57 5.10 -23.05
N ALA A 337 24.00 3.99 -23.65
CA ALA A 337 24.04 3.84 -25.11
C ALA A 337 22.63 3.73 -25.74
N ILE A 338 21.60 3.47 -24.92
CA ILE A 338 20.20 3.46 -25.40
C ILE A 338 19.64 4.86 -25.63
N LEU A 339 20.33 5.89 -25.12
CA LEU A 339 19.87 7.27 -25.27
C LEU A 339 20.02 7.68 -26.74
N PRO A 340 18.98 8.29 -27.33
CA PRO A 340 19.05 8.80 -28.68
C PRO A 340 20.01 10.00 -28.78
N GLU A 341 20.40 10.34 -30.01
CA GLU A 341 21.10 11.60 -30.27
C GLU A 341 20.20 12.79 -29.87
N PRO A 342 20.75 13.82 -29.19
CA PRO A 342 19.96 14.98 -28.78
C PRO A 342 19.32 15.70 -29.98
N ASP A 343 18.10 16.19 -29.80
CA ASP A 343 17.40 17.02 -30.78
C ASP A 343 16.91 18.32 -30.12
N ASP A 344 16.92 19.44 -30.87
CA ASP A 344 16.43 20.75 -30.39
C ASP A 344 14.92 20.73 -30.02
N GLY A 345 14.21 19.68 -30.45
CA GLY A 345 12.82 19.38 -30.16
C GLY A 345 12.56 18.66 -28.83
N ASP A 346 13.60 18.11 -28.21
CA ASP A 346 13.50 17.25 -27.03
C ASP A 346 12.77 17.92 -25.85
N LEU A 347 12.05 17.11 -25.08
CA LEU A 347 11.27 17.54 -23.91
C LEU A 347 11.48 16.57 -22.74
N PHE A 348 11.36 17.06 -21.51
CA PHE A 348 11.19 16.26 -20.32
C PHE A 348 9.74 16.38 -19.83
N LEU A 349 9.10 15.25 -19.53
CA LEU A 349 7.72 15.15 -19.08
C LEU A 349 7.67 14.63 -17.64
N ASP A 350 6.92 15.34 -16.81
CA ASP A 350 6.65 14.97 -15.41
C ASP A 350 5.17 15.18 -15.10
N LEU A 351 4.55 14.19 -14.46
CA LEU A 351 3.11 14.17 -14.23
C LEU A 351 2.80 14.04 -12.73
N GLU A 352 1.94 14.91 -12.24
CA GLU A 352 1.50 14.91 -10.85
C GLU A 352 0.04 14.51 -10.75
N GLY A 353 -0.26 13.57 -9.85
CA GLY A 353 -1.61 13.07 -9.64
C GLY A 353 -1.95 12.78 -8.19
N ASP A 354 -3.22 12.89 -7.86
CA ASP A 354 -3.82 12.44 -6.60
C ASP A 354 -4.66 11.18 -6.90
N PRO A 355 -4.21 9.97 -6.51
CA PRO A 355 -4.94 8.73 -6.77
C PRO A 355 -6.26 8.63 -6.01
N TYR A 356 -6.42 9.46 -4.97
CA TYR A 356 -7.60 9.50 -4.13
C TYR A 356 -8.59 10.56 -4.57
N ALA A 357 -8.16 11.61 -5.27
CA ALA A 357 -8.99 12.70 -5.82
C ALA A 357 -10.18 12.22 -6.63
N LEU A 358 -11.28 12.98 -6.53
CA LEU A 358 -12.56 12.61 -7.15
C LEU A 358 -12.92 11.15 -6.78
N ASP A 359 -13.69 10.46 -7.62
CA ASP A 359 -13.93 9.02 -7.44
C ASP A 359 -12.78 8.16 -7.99
N ASP A 360 -12.16 8.58 -9.10
CA ASP A 360 -11.23 7.74 -9.88
C ASP A 360 -9.78 8.27 -9.96
N GLY A 361 -9.41 9.14 -9.04
CA GLY A 361 -8.11 9.83 -9.04
C GLY A 361 -8.08 10.90 -10.13
N VAL A 362 -7.08 11.78 -10.05
CA VAL A 362 -6.84 12.78 -11.09
C VAL A 362 -5.35 13.04 -11.26
N ASP A 363 -4.89 13.18 -12.49
CA ASP A 363 -3.63 13.79 -12.88
C ASP A 363 -3.87 15.31 -12.98
N TYR A 364 -3.41 16.08 -12.00
CA TYR A 364 -3.80 17.50 -11.86
C TYR A 364 -2.83 18.48 -12.50
N LEU A 365 -1.60 18.06 -12.78
CA LEU A 365 -0.57 18.88 -13.42
C LEU A 365 0.28 18.04 -14.37
N PHE A 366 0.35 18.48 -15.62
CA PHE A 366 1.28 17.97 -16.63
C PHE A 366 2.41 19.00 -16.81
N GLY A 367 3.62 18.66 -16.38
CA GLY A 367 4.81 19.49 -16.48
C GLY A 367 5.64 19.11 -17.70
N VAL A 368 5.98 20.11 -18.53
CA VAL A 368 6.85 19.93 -19.69
C VAL A 368 8.03 20.89 -19.57
N LEU A 369 9.25 20.39 -19.65
CA LEU A 369 10.47 21.19 -19.68
C LEU A 369 11.16 21.00 -21.04
N ASP A 370 11.51 22.09 -21.72
CA ASP A 370 12.25 22.02 -22.98
C ASP A 370 13.77 22.17 -22.81
N VAL A 371 14.52 21.98 -23.90
CA VAL A 371 16.00 22.10 -23.92
C VAL A 371 16.53 23.51 -23.62
N ARG A 372 15.66 24.52 -23.50
CA ARG A 372 15.99 25.91 -23.16
C ARG A 372 15.66 26.25 -21.70
N ASP A 373 15.35 25.23 -20.91
CA ASP A 373 14.87 25.34 -19.53
C ASP A 373 13.54 26.12 -19.40
N GLU A 374 12.72 26.15 -20.47
CA GLU A 374 11.38 26.73 -20.41
C GLU A 374 10.38 25.68 -19.88
N PHE A 375 9.80 25.95 -18.72
CA PHE A 375 8.82 25.10 -18.08
C PHE A 375 7.38 25.51 -18.45
N THR A 376 6.62 24.57 -18.99
CA THR A 376 5.20 24.69 -19.28
C THR A 376 4.40 23.86 -18.28
N ALA A 377 3.57 24.53 -17.48
CA ALA A 377 2.61 23.89 -16.57
C ALA A 377 1.23 23.81 -17.21
N ILE A 378 0.71 22.60 -17.40
CA ILE A 378 -0.65 22.38 -17.87
C ILE A 378 -1.48 21.85 -16.70
N TRP A 379 -2.30 22.73 -16.12
CA TRP A 379 -3.18 22.37 -15.01
C TRP A 379 -4.50 21.76 -15.50
N SER A 380 -4.99 20.77 -14.77
CA SER A 380 -6.30 20.12 -14.98
C SER A 380 -7.45 20.92 -14.38
N PHE A 381 -7.39 22.25 -14.50
CA PHE A 381 -8.49 23.11 -14.07
C PHE A 381 -9.67 22.99 -15.02
N ASP A 382 -10.85 23.04 -14.44
CA ASP A 382 -12.09 23.04 -15.17
C ASP A 382 -12.17 24.25 -16.12
N PRO A 383 -12.56 24.06 -17.39
CA PRO A 383 -12.65 25.15 -18.36
C PRO A 383 -13.63 26.25 -17.96
N ASP A 384 -14.69 25.90 -17.24
CA ASP A 384 -15.74 26.82 -16.81
C ASP A 384 -15.48 27.34 -15.39
N THR A 385 -14.70 26.60 -14.59
CA THR A 385 -14.35 26.94 -13.21
C THR A 385 -12.83 26.81 -12.95
N PRO A 386 -12.01 27.80 -13.37
CA PRO A 386 -10.54 27.67 -13.40
C PRO A 386 -9.82 27.51 -12.04
N ALA A 387 -10.55 27.42 -10.93
CA ALA A 387 -10.01 27.14 -9.59
C ALA A 387 -10.22 25.67 -9.16
N ASP A 388 -11.06 24.93 -9.88
CA ASP A 388 -11.47 23.58 -9.51
C ASP A 388 -10.77 22.56 -10.42
N VAL A 389 -10.26 21.49 -9.81
CA VAL A 389 -9.73 20.34 -10.56
C VAL A 389 -10.86 19.35 -10.78
N THR A 390 -11.20 19.09 -12.04
CA THR A 390 -12.32 18.21 -12.42
C THR A 390 -11.87 17.18 -13.46
N ALA A 391 -12.68 16.14 -13.67
CA ALA A 391 -12.43 15.16 -14.74
C ALA A 391 -12.47 15.82 -16.14
N ALA A 392 -13.29 16.85 -16.32
CA ALA A 392 -13.34 17.64 -17.55
C ALA A 392 -12.07 18.50 -17.73
N GLY A 393 -11.58 19.10 -16.64
CA GLY A 393 -10.30 19.80 -16.62
C GLY A 393 -9.11 18.88 -16.91
N GLU A 394 -9.10 17.67 -16.33
CA GLU A 394 -8.10 16.63 -16.61
C GLU A 394 -8.10 16.25 -18.09
N LYS A 395 -9.28 15.99 -18.67
CA LYS A 395 -9.43 15.71 -20.10
C LYS A 395 -8.83 16.83 -20.95
N ALA A 396 -9.22 18.07 -20.67
CA ALA A 396 -8.75 19.22 -21.43
C ALA A 396 -7.23 19.45 -21.28
N GLY A 397 -6.68 19.22 -20.07
CA GLY A 397 -5.24 19.26 -19.82
C GLY A 397 -4.47 18.19 -20.59
N PHE A 398 -4.98 16.96 -20.57
CA PHE A 398 -4.42 15.84 -21.34
C PHE A 398 -4.46 16.11 -22.85
N GLU A 399 -5.57 16.61 -23.39
CA GLU A 399 -5.67 16.97 -24.81
C GLU A 399 -4.64 18.05 -25.19
N ARG A 400 -4.48 19.10 -24.37
CA ARG A 400 -3.47 20.14 -24.59
C ARG A 400 -2.04 19.59 -24.53
N LEU A 401 -1.76 18.67 -23.62
CA LEU A 401 -0.46 18.02 -23.54
C LEU A 401 -0.19 17.25 -24.84
N MET A 402 -1.12 16.41 -25.26
CA MET A 402 -0.96 15.60 -26.48
C MET A 402 -0.79 16.47 -27.72
N ASP A 403 -1.59 17.53 -27.85
CA ASP A 403 -1.47 18.49 -28.96
C ASP A 403 -0.09 19.14 -28.97
N LEU A 404 0.43 19.56 -27.81
CA LEU A 404 1.77 20.14 -27.68
C LEU A 404 2.85 19.14 -28.12
N LEU A 405 2.79 17.89 -27.66
CA LEU A 405 3.77 16.87 -27.98
C LEU A 405 3.77 16.53 -29.48
N ILE A 406 2.59 16.41 -30.10
CA ILE A 406 2.47 16.11 -31.52
C ILE A 406 2.89 17.28 -32.40
N ASP A 407 2.46 18.51 -32.08
CA ASP A 407 2.89 19.72 -32.80
C ASP A 407 4.42 19.92 -32.72
N ARG A 408 5.03 19.50 -31.61
CA ARG A 408 6.50 19.50 -31.47
C ARG A 408 7.12 18.40 -32.33
N LEU A 409 6.61 17.18 -32.29
CA LEU A 409 7.12 16.04 -33.07
C LEU A 409 7.05 16.29 -34.58
N GLU A 410 6.03 17.00 -35.06
CA GLU A 410 5.93 17.36 -36.47
C GLU A 410 6.99 18.38 -36.93
N ARG A 411 7.41 19.27 -36.03
CA ARG A 411 8.50 20.23 -36.29
C ARG A 411 9.88 19.62 -36.12
N TYR A 412 9.99 18.62 -35.25
CA TYR A 412 11.24 17.95 -34.88
C TYR A 412 11.05 16.43 -34.96
N PRO A 413 11.15 15.83 -36.17
CA PRO A 413 10.82 14.41 -36.36
C PRO A 413 11.69 13.42 -35.58
N ASN A 414 12.85 13.85 -35.08
CA ASN A 414 13.76 13.04 -34.28
C ASN A 414 13.73 13.38 -32.78
N MET A 415 12.79 14.22 -32.33
CA MET A 415 12.69 14.55 -30.91
C MET A 415 12.26 13.35 -30.08
N HIS A 416 12.62 13.41 -28.80
CA HIS A 416 12.21 12.47 -27.78
C HIS A 416 11.58 13.20 -26.59
N VAL A 417 10.75 12.47 -25.86
CA VAL A 417 10.15 12.91 -24.61
C VAL A 417 10.71 12.04 -23.50
N TYR A 418 11.61 12.61 -22.72
CA TYR A 418 12.25 11.94 -21.60
C TYR A 418 11.33 11.96 -20.38
N HIS A 419 11.34 10.87 -19.63
CA HIS A 419 10.63 10.75 -18.36
C HIS A 419 11.41 9.80 -17.43
N TYR A 420 11.02 9.72 -16.17
CA TYR A 420 11.74 8.92 -15.19
C TYR A 420 10.84 7.82 -14.61
N ALA A 421 11.17 6.56 -14.93
CA ALA A 421 10.40 5.38 -14.55
C ALA A 421 9.07 5.25 -15.34
N PRO A 422 8.27 4.18 -15.16
CA PRO A 422 7.20 3.85 -16.11
C PRO A 422 5.88 4.59 -15.87
N TYR A 423 5.85 5.59 -14.97
CA TYR A 423 4.60 6.23 -14.57
C TYR A 423 3.96 6.99 -15.73
N GLU A 424 4.70 7.83 -16.43
CA GLU A 424 4.17 8.75 -17.44
C GLU A 424 3.58 7.98 -18.63
N PRO A 425 4.27 6.99 -19.25
CA PRO A 425 3.66 6.18 -20.30
C PRO A 425 2.41 5.42 -19.84
N SER A 426 2.36 5.02 -18.57
CA SER A 426 1.21 4.34 -17.98
C SER A 426 0.04 5.31 -17.76
N ALA A 427 0.34 6.53 -17.34
CA ALA A 427 -0.63 7.61 -17.15
C ALA A 427 -1.22 8.05 -18.49
N LEU A 428 -0.41 8.23 -19.55
CA LEU A 428 -0.90 8.58 -20.88
C LEU A 428 -1.89 7.53 -21.42
N LYS A 429 -1.56 6.23 -21.30
CA LYS A 429 -2.49 5.14 -21.68
C LYS A 429 -3.78 5.15 -20.86
N ARG A 430 -3.66 5.39 -19.55
CA ARG A 430 -4.80 5.48 -18.63
C ARG A 430 -5.70 6.64 -18.99
N LEU A 431 -5.15 7.83 -19.22
CA LEU A 431 -5.89 9.06 -19.55
C LEU A 431 -6.55 8.95 -20.92
N MET A 432 -5.84 8.43 -21.92
CA MET A 432 -6.39 8.08 -23.23
C MET A 432 -7.62 7.18 -23.11
N GLY A 433 -7.49 6.06 -22.36
CA GLY A 433 -8.59 5.12 -22.16
C GLY A 433 -9.74 5.69 -21.33
N ARG A 434 -9.44 6.47 -20.28
CA ARG A 434 -10.44 7.10 -19.40
C ARG A 434 -11.27 8.14 -20.14
N HIS A 435 -10.62 8.99 -20.93
CA HIS A 435 -11.25 10.13 -21.60
C HIS A 435 -11.68 9.85 -23.04
N ALA A 436 -11.31 8.67 -23.57
CA ALA A 436 -11.57 8.24 -24.94
C ALA A 436 -11.18 9.32 -25.97
N THR A 437 -9.97 9.86 -25.82
CA THR A 437 -9.43 10.93 -26.67
C THR A 437 -7.95 10.71 -26.92
N ARG A 438 -7.45 11.28 -28.03
CA ARG A 438 -6.04 11.26 -28.44
C ARG A 438 -5.40 9.86 -28.55
N GLU A 439 -6.19 8.87 -28.97
CA GLU A 439 -5.73 7.47 -29.10
C GLU A 439 -4.61 7.32 -30.12
N ASP A 440 -4.80 7.89 -31.31
CA ASP A 440 -3.82 7.83 -32.40
C ASP A 440 -2.52 8.54 -32.02
N GLU A 441 -2.61 9.67 -31.30
CA GLU A 441 -1.47 10.45 -30.84
C GLU A 441 -0.65 9.70 -29.78
N VAL A 442 -1.32 9.09 -28.80
CA VAL A 442 -0.64 8.25 -27.80
C VAL A 442 -0.01 7.03 -28.45
N ASP A 443 -0.70 6.35 -29.36
CA ASP A 443 -0.15 5.21 -30.09
C ASP A 443 1.07 5.63 -30.93
N ARG A 444 1.01 6.78 -31.60
CA ARG A 444 2.13 7.36 -32.37
C ARG A 444 3.36 7.60 -31.51
N LEU A 445 3.22 8.21 -30.33
CA LEU A 445 4.36 8.46 -29.42
C LEU A 445 4.97 7.15 -28.93
N LEU A 446 4.12 6.21 -28.49
CA LEU A 446 4.58 4.96 -27.88
C LEU A 446 5.17 3.97 -28.89
N ARG A 447 4.51 3.77 -30.04
CA ARG A 447 5.04 2.91 -31.11
C ARG A 447 6.22 3.53 -31.83
N GLY A 448 6.24 4.86 -31.91
CA GLY A 448 7.34 5.62 -32.49
C GLY A 448 8.62 5.61 -31.65
N GLY A 449 8.59 5.09 -30.42
CA GLY A 449 9.74 5.10 -29.53
C GLY A 449 10.14 6.50 -29.06
N VAL A 450 9.20 7.47 -29.14
CA VAL A 450 9.46 8.87 -28.78
C VAL A 450 9.67 9.03 -27.27
N MET A 451 9.00 8.20 -26.46
CA MET A 451 9.12 8.24 -25.00
C MET A 451 10.38 7.47 -24.54
N ILE A 452 11.28 8.16 -23.83
CA ILE A 452 12.54 7.58 -23.35
C ILE A 452 12.56 7.54 -21.81
N ASP A 453 12.58 6.33 -21.27
CA ASP A 453 12.67 6.07 -19.83
C ASP A 453 14.13 6.19 -19.36
N LEU A 454 14.46 7.31 -18.73
CA LEU A 454 15.80 7.57 -18.20
C LEU A 454 16.20 6.59 -17.10
N TYR A 455 15.24 5.99 -16.38
CA TYR A 455 15.52 5.01 -15.33
C TYR A 455 16.06 3.68 -15.91
N ARG A 456 15.71 3.35 -17.15
CA ARG A 456 16.25 2.14 -17.83
C ARG A 456 17.66 2.33 -18.35
N ALA A 457 18.11 3.57 -18.53
CA ALA A 457 19.45 3.89 -19.01
C ALA A 457 20.52 3.81 -17.91
N VAL A 458 20.13 3.82 -16.63
CA VAL A 458 21.05 3.93 -15.47
C VAL A 458 21.15 2.66 -14.64
#